data_AF-A0A3R7WG45-F1
#
_entry.id   AF-A0A3R7WG45-F1
#
_cell.length_a   1.000
_cell.length_b   1.000
_cell.length_c   1.000
_cell.angle_alpha   90.00
_cell.angle_beta   90.00
_cell.angle_gamma   90.00
#
_symmetry.space_group_name_H-M   'P 1'
#
loop_
_entity.id
_entity.type
_entity.pdbx_description
1 polymer ?
#
loop_
_entity_poly.entity_id
_entity_poly.type
_entity_poly.pdbx_seq_one_letter_code
_entity_poly.pdbx_strand_id
1 'polypeptide(L)'
;MKNIKYLLLIIAVSFSKSPDDDLAYRLVLEKINGEIPEEFVRDAFSHNKVEIHKVIAERFAKPYEKKSWSDYRKIFVKESRIKAGAKFYKENKALIQSVSKKYLVDPFIIVTIAGVESNYGVHHSQYSVFNALYSQIHEMPRRSKWATKELAEFLKYCYKDKLDTQEIGGSYAGAFGFGQFIPSSFTYYSVDFNENGVREPYSWPDVLGSIANYLRMNGYKANSADYGKKGDIYKAVYAYNHADNYVMAVLELTEKIRERVSAK
;
A
#
# COMPACT_ATOMS: atom_id res chain seq x y z
N MET A 1 17.02 -9.65 -70.70
CA MET A 1 16.49 -8.59 -69.79
C MET A 1 16.08 -9.23 -68.47
N LYS A 2 16.87 -9.07 -67.40
CA LYS A 2 16.51 -9.52 -66.04
C LYS A 2 16.28 -8.29 -65.16
N ASN A 3 15.04 -8.11 -64.70
CA ASN A 3 14.65 -7.03 -63.80
C ASN A 3 15.06 -7.38 -62.36
N ILE A 4 16.01 -6.64 -61.81
CA ILE A 4 16.36 -6.68 -60.40
C ILE A 4 15.41 -5.72 -59.67
N LYS A 5 14.52 -6.28 -58.84
CA LYS A 5 13.71 -5.49 -57.90
C LYS A 5 14.54 -5.21 -56.66
N TYR A 6 14.91 -3.96 -56.43
CA TYR A 6 15.49 -3.52 -55.16
C TYR A 6 14.37 -3.48 -54.10
N LEU A 7 14.47 -4.35 -53.11
CA LEU A 7 13.62 -4.32 -51.92
C LEU A 7 14.22 -3.30 -50.95
N LEU A 8 13.61 -2.11 -50.85
CA LEU A 8 13.95 -1.14 -49.82
C LEU A 8 13.45 -1.65 -48.47
N LEU A 9 14.37 -2.05 -47.60
CA LEU A 9 14.10 -2.35 -46.21
C LEU A 9 14.02 -1.01 -45.45
N ILE A 10 12.80 -0.54 -45.16
CA ILE A 10 12.60 0.61 -44.27
C ILE A 10 12.82 0.14 -42.84
N ILE A 11 13.98 0.44 -42.27
CA ILE A 11 14.23 0.30 -40.84
C ILE A 11 13.51 1.45 -40.16
N ALA A 12 12.36 1.18 -39.54
CA ALA A 12 11.72 2.11 -38.63
C ALA A 12 12.56 2.21 -37.36
N VAL A 13 13.37 3.25 -37.24
CA VAL A 13 14.05 3.60 -35.99
C VAL A 13 13.00 4.24 -35.08
N SER A 14 12.40 3.45 -34.19
CA SER A 14 11.60 3.97 -33.10
C SER A 14 12.53 4.73 -32.15
N PHE A 15 12.49 6.06 -32.19
CA PHE A 15 13.13 6.87 -31.16
C PHE A 15 12.38 6.63 -29.84
N SER A 16 12.94 5.81 -28.95
CA SER A 16 12.50 5.78 -27.56
C SER A 16 12.78 7.15 -26.96
N LYS A 17 11.73 7.84 -26.51
CA LYS A 17 11.86 9.12 -25.82
C LYS A 17 12.78 8.90 -24.60
N SER A 18 13.87 9.68 -24.49
CA SER A 18 14.77 9.53 -23.35
C SER A 18 14.01 9.83 -22.05
N PRO A 19 14.21 9.07 -20.96
CA PRO A 19 13.70 9.43 -19.64
C PRO A 19 14.06 10.85 -19.21
N ASP A 20 15.15 11.42 -19.73
CA ASP A 20 15.59 12.78 -19.39
C ASP A 20 14.56 13.87 -19.79
N ASP A 21 13.72 13.59 -20.80
CA ASP A 21 12.62 14.48 -21.22
C ASP A 21 11.35 14.29 -20.36
N ASP A 22 11.29 13.24 -19.55
CA ASP A 22 10.15 12.92 -18.70
C ASP A 22 10.13 13.83 -17.44
N LEU A 23 8.97 14.45 -17.20
CA LEU A 23 8.79 15.34 -16.05
C LEU A 23 8.92 14.59 -14.72
N ALA A 24 8.28 13.44 -14.59
CA ALA A 24 8.29 12.65 -13.38
C ALA A 24 9.69 12.10 -13.08
N TYR A 25 10.42 11.67 -14.11
CA TYR A 25 11.82 11.24 -13.97
C TYR A 25 12.67 12.32 -13.33
N ARG A 26 12.69 13.53 -13.91
CA ARG A 26 13.51 14.64 -13.39
C ARG A 26 13.14 15.02 -11.95
N LEU A 27 11.84 15.12 -11.67
CA LEU A 27 11.36 15.47 -10.33
C LEU A 27 11.70 14.39 -9.29
N VAL A 28 11.57 13.12 -9.65
CA VAL A 28 11.88 11.99 -8.76
C VAL A 28 13.38 11.86 -8.56
N LEU A 29 14.20 12.03 -9.60
CA LEU A 29 15.65 12.00 -9.50
C LEU A 29 16.17 13.12 -8.58
N GLU A 30 15.68 14.35 -8.76
CA GLU A 30 15.96 15.48 -7.85
C GLU A 30 15.57 15.12 -6.42
N LYS A 31 14.41 14.48 -6.24
CA LYS A 31 13.90 14.12 -4.91
C LYS A 31 14.69 13.01 -4.24
N ILE A 32 15.24 12.06 -5.01
CA ILE A 32 16.11 10.98 -4.54
C ILE A 32 17.46 11.52 -4.09
N ASN A 33 17.96 12.58 -4.74
CA ASN A 33 19.17 13.31 -4.33
C ASN A 33 20.37 12.38 -4.05
N GLY A 34 20.58 11.37 -4.92
CA GLY A 34 21.70 10.44 -4.83
C GLY A 34 21.60 9.35 -3.75
N GLU A 35 20.47 9.20 -3.06
CA GLU A 35 20.29 8.14 -2.06
C GLU A 35 20.29 6.72 -2.67
N ILE A 36 19.96 6.59 -3.96
CA ILE A 36 20.09 5.36 -4.75
C ILE A 36 20.72 5.68 -6.12
N PRO A 37 21.33 4.70 -6.81
CA PRO A 37 21.99 4.93 -8.10
C PRO A 37 21.04 5.50 -9.16
N GLU A 38 21.48 6.50 -9.92
CA GLU A 38 20.70 7.08 -11.01
C GLU A 38 20.31 6.03 -12.07
N GLU A 39 21.20 5.07 -12.36
CA GLU A 39 20.94 3.98 -13.29
C GLU A 39 19.69 3.16 -12.91
N PHE A 40 19.52 2.85 -11.61
CA PHE A 40 18.33 2.15 -11.13
C PHE A 40 17.05 2.98 -11.35
N VAL A 41 17.12 4.30 -11.14
CA VAL A 41 15.99 5.20 -11.41
C VAL A 41 15.70 5.24 -12.90
N ARG A 42 16.72 5.39 -13.74
CA ARG A 42 16.60 5.41 -15.20
C ARG A 42 15.97 4.13 -15.74
N ASP A 43 16.37 2.97 -15.22
CA ASP A 43 15.81 1.67 -15.59
C ASP A 43 14.33 1.56 -15.22
N ALA A 44 13.97 2.01 -14.02
CA ALA A 44 12.58 2.00 -13.56
C ALA A 44 11.67 2.86 -14.47
N PHE A 45 12.14 4.02 -14.91
CA PHE A 45 11.40 4.91 -15.81
C PHE A 45 11.44 4.47 -17.29
N SER A 46 12.42 3.67 -17.69
CA SER A 46 12.57 3.15 -19.07
C SER A 46 11.83 1.82 -19.27
N HIS A 47 11.25 1.25 -18.21
CA HIS A 47 10.61 -0.06 -18.29
C HIS A 47 9.40 -0.01 -19.25
N ASN A 48 9.24 -1.03 -20.10
CA ASN A 48 8.17 -1.12 -21.10
C ASN A 48 6.73 -1.23 -20.53
N LYS A 49 6.59 -1.27 -19.20
CA LYS A 49 5.31 -1.34 -18.46
C LYS A 49 4.90 0.03 -17.93
N VAL A 50 5.77 1.04 -18.03
CA VAL A 50 5.47 2.40 -17.60
C VAL A 50 4.36 2.98 -18.48
N GLU A 51 3.24 3.32 -17.85
CA GLU A 51 2.09 3.90 -18.55
C GLU A 51 1.32 4.90 -17.67
N ILE A 52 0.67 5.86 -18.33
CA ILE A 52 -0.21 6.84 -17.67
C ILE A 52 -1.66 6.33 -17.71
N HIS A 53 -2.24 6.11 -16.54
CA HIS A 53 -3.64 5.74 -16.37
C HIS A 53 -4.49 6.97 -16.04
N LYS A 54 -5.03 7.65 -17.06
CA LYS A 54 -5.86 8.87 -16.89
C LYS A 54 -7.06 8.68 -15.96
N VAL A 55 -7.65 7.47 -15.92
CA VAL A 55 -8.77 7.12 -15.05
C VAL A 55 -8.45 7.27 -13.55
N ILE A 56 -7.17 7.28 -13.16
CA ILE A 56 -6.77 7.49 -11.75
C ILE A 56 -7.21 8.88 -11.27
N ALA A 57 -7.08 9.92 -12.10
CA ALA A 57 -7.50 11.26 -11.73
C ALA A 57 -9.01 11.33 -11.44
N GLU A 58 -9.83 10.59 -12.20
CA GLU A 58 -11.28 10.52 -12.00
C GLU A 58 -11.68 9.81 -10.70
N ARG A 59 -10.93 8.78 -10.29
CA ARG A 59 -11.20 8.02 -9.05
C ARG A 59 -11.08 8.87 -7.79
N PHE A 60 -10.19 9.86 -7.78
CA PHE A 60 -10.04 10.79 -6.65
C PHE A 60 -11.27 11.69 -6.42
N ALA A 61 -12.19 11.81 -7.38
CA ALA A 61 -13.38 12.65 -7.24
C ALA A 61 -14.51 12.03 -6.38
N LYS A 62 -14.40 10.74 -5.96
CA LYS A 62 -15.50 9.99 -5.32
C LYS A 62 -15.09 9.25 -4.02
N PRO A 63 -14.70 9.95 -2.93
CA PRO A 63 -14.29 9.29 -1.68
C PRO A 63 -15.46 8.65 -0.92
N TYR A 64 -15.29 7.41 -0.45
CA TYR A 64 -16.32 6.64 0.26
C TYR A 64 -16.51 7.07 1.72
N GLU A 65 -15.47 7.63 2.33
CA GLU A 65 -15.37 7.99 3.74
C GLU A 65 -16.33 9.12 4.14
N LYS A 66 -16.81 9.90 3.15
CA LYS A 66 -17.75 11.01 3.33
C LYS A 66 -19.21 10.58 3.53
N LYS A 67 -19.50 9.27 3.55
CA LYS A 67 -20.85 8.73 3.80
C LYS A 67 -21.27 8.90 5.26
N SER A 68 -22.59 8.84 5.51
CA SER A 68 -23.12 8.74 6.87
C SER A 68 -22.58 7.47 7.56
N TRP A 69 -22.46 7.48 8.90
CA TRP A 69 -22.03 6.28 9.64
C TRP A 69 -22.93 5.07 9.33
N SER A 70 -24.24 5.27 9.26
CA SER A 70 -25.21 4.19 8.95
C SER A 70 -24.91 3.51 7.61
N ASP A 71 -24.58 4.29 6.58
CA ASP A 71 -24.25 3.74 5.25
C ASP A 71 -22.85 3.14 5.21
N TYR A 72 -21.88 3.77 5.85
CA TYR A 72 -20.51 3.26 5.92
C TYR A 72 -20.46 1.92 6.66
N ARG A 73 -21.12 1.83 7.82
CA ARG A 73 -21.22 0.62 8.64
C ARG A 73 -21.79 -0.56 7.84
N LYS A 74 -22.83 -0.37 7.02
CA LYS A 74 -23.41 -1.42 6.17
C LYS A 74 -22.43 -1.98 5.14
N ILE A 75 -21.44 -1.19 4.72
CA ILE A 75 -20.44 -1.61 3.74
C ILE A 75 -19.34 -2.45 4.40
N PHE A 76 -18.88 -2.04 5.58
CA PHE A 76 -17.70 -2.61 6.23
C PHE A 76 -18.01 -3.62 7.33
N VAL A 77 -19.05 -3.43 8.13
CA VAL A 77 -19.41 -4.34 9.24
C VAL A 77 -20.40 -5.38 8.74
N LYS A 78 -19.90 -6.39 8.02
CA LYS A 78 -20.68 -7.48 7.42
C LYS A 78 -20.34 -8.83 8.04
N GLU A 79 -21.34 -9.71 8.14
CA GLU A 79 -21.16 -11.09 8.59
C GLU A 79 -20.08 -11.84 7.80
N SER A 80 -19.97 -11.59 6.48
CA SER A 80 -18.91 -12.17 5.66
C SER A 80 -17.49 -11.76 6.11
N ARG A 81 -17.30 -10.49 6.49
CA ARG A 81 -16.01 -9.97 6.99
C ARG A 81 -15.69 -10.50 8.39
N ILE A 82 -16.71 -10.63 9.25
CA ILE A 82 -16.57 -11.23 10.59
C ILE A 82 -16.15 -12.69 10.48
N LYS A 83 -16.82 -13.47 9.63
CA LYS A 83 -16.49 -14.87 9.37
C LYS A 83 -15.08 -15.01 8.77
N ALA A 84 -14.73 -14.17 7.81
CA ALA A 84 -13.40 -14.18 7.20
C ALA A 84 -12.29 -13.83 8.21
N GLY A 85 -12.51 -12.84 9.08
CA GLY A 85 -11.55 -12.48 10.12
C GLY A 85 -11.36 -13.56 11.16
N ALA A 86 -12.44 -14.19 11.62
CA ALA A 86 -12.35 -15.32 12.53
C ALA A 86 -11.63 -16.52 11.90
N LYS A 87 -11.84 -16.77 10.58
CA LYS A 87 -11.10 -17.79 9.83
C LYS A 87 -9.61 -17.44 9.75
N PHE A 88 -9.28 -16.22 9.30
CA PHE A 88 -7.91 -15.73 9.18
C PHE A 88 -7.15 -15.82 10.50
N TYR A 89 -7.80 -15.41 11.61
CA TYR A 89 -7.23 -15.53 12.94
C TYR A 89 -6.91 -16.98 13.32
N LYS A 90 -7.83 -17.92 13.05
CA LYS A 90 -7.63 -19.34 13.38
C LYS A 90 -6.50 -19.96 12.57
N GLU A 91 -6.43 -19.65 11.28
CA GLU A 91 -5.40 -20.19 10.38
C GLU A 91 -4.00 -19.63 10.67
N ASN A 92 -3.92 -18.38 11.14
CA ASN A 92 -2.65 -17.69 11.40
C ASN A 92 -2.40 -17.45 12.90
N LYS A 93 -3.05 -18.22 13.78
CA LYS A 93 -3.10 -17.95 15.23
C LYS A 93 -1.70 -17.81 15.84
N ALA A 94 -0.78 -18.71 15.51
CA ALA A 94 0.58 -18.68 16.05
C ALA A 94 1.33 -17.41 15.65
N LEU A 95 1.26 -17.02 14.37
CA LEU A 95 1.89 -15.81 13.86
C LEU A 95 1.28 -14.55 14.51
N ILE A 96 -0.05 -14.44 14.51
CA ILE A 96 -0.76 -13.28 15.07
C ILE A 96 -0.42 -13.11 16.56
N GLN A 97 -0.37 -14.21 17.32
CA GLN A 97 0.00 -14.17 18.73
C GLN A 97 1.46 -13.79 18.94
N SER A 98 2.37 -14.25 18.08
CA SER A 98 3.78 -13.83 18.10
C SER A 98 3.93 -12.33 17.86
N VAL A 99 3.27 -11.80 16.82
CA VAL A 99 3.24 -10.36 16.51
C VAL A 99 2.65 -9.56 17.68
N SER A 100 1.48 -9.97 18.16
CA SER A 100 0.79 -9.32 19.28
C SER A 100 1.67 -9.26 20.52
N LYS A 101 2.34 -10.36 20.87
CA LYS A 101 3.26 -10.43 22.01
C LYS A 101 4.50 -9.54 21.82
N LYS A 102 5.09 -9.49 20.60
CA LYS A 102 6.25 -8.65 20.30
C LYS A 102 5.92 -7.16 20.42
N TYR A 103 4.79 -6.74 19.88
CA TYR A 103 4.43 -5.33 19.81
C TYR A 103 3.52 -4.85 20.96
N LEU A 104 2.96 -5.76 21.77
CA LEU A 104 2.03 -5.48 22.86
C LEU A 104 0.76 -4.76 22.35
N VAL A 105 0.22 -5.27 21.23
CA VAL A 105 -0.98 -4.79 20.54
C VAL A 105 -2.01 -5.90 20.52
N ASP A 106 -3.30 -5.58 20.70
CA ASP A 106 -4.39 -6.54 20.62
C ASP A 106 -4.34 -7.36 19.30
N PRO A 107 -4.30 -8.70 19.34
CA PRO A 107 -4.26 -9.50 18.13
C PRO A 107 -5.46 -9.25 17.20
N PHE A 108 -6.64 -8.95 17.76
CA PHE A 108 -7.85 -8.76 16.96
C PHE A 108 -7.86 -7.44 16.20
N ILE A 109 -7.22 -6.39 16.70
CA ILE A 109 -7.11 -5.13 15.95
C ILE A 109 -6.18 -5.29 14.74
N ILE A 110 -5.09 -6.06 14.89
CA ILE A 110 -4.15 -6.38 13.80
C ILE A 110 -4.88 -7.18 12.71
N VAL A 111 -5.61 -8.24 13.09
CA VAL A 111 -6.45 -9.01 12.15
C VAL A 111 -7.46 -8.13 11.44
N THR A 112 -8.10 -7.23 12.17
CA THR A 112 -9.17 -6.40 11.61
C THR A 112 -8.64 -5.42 10.58
N ILE A 113 -7.50 -4.75 10.86
CA ILE A 113 -6.87 -3.85 9.89
C ILE A 113 -6.47 -4.61 8.62
N ALA A 114 -5.82 -5.78 8.75
CA ALA A 114 -5.51 -6.63 7.60
C ALA A 114 -6.75 -6.99 6.75
N GLY A 115 -7.88 -7.24 7.40
CA GLY A 115 -9.16 -7.50 6.74
C GLY A 115 -9.80 -6.27 6.09
N VAL A 116 -9.73 -5.10 6.74
CA VAL A 116 -10.29 -3.86 6.21
C VAL A 116 -9.50 -3.40 4.99
N GLU A 117 -8.17 -3.44 5.06
CA GLU A 117 -7.28 -2.90 4.03
C GLU A 117 -7.21 -3.76 2.76
N SER A 118 -7.09 -5.10 2.89
CA SER A 118 -6.90 -5.97 1.73
C SER A 118 -7.87 -7.13 1.62
N ASN A 119 -8.87 -7.20 2.50
CA ASN A 119 -9.74 -8.38 2.62
C ASN A 119 -8.90 -9.66 2.79
N TYR A 120 -7.93 -9.61 3.71
CA TYR A 120 -7.00 -10.72 3.97
C TYR A 120 -6.23 -11.13 2.70
N GLY A 121 -5.71 -10.14 1.97
CA GLY A 121 -4.89 -10.32 0.77
C GLY A 121 -5.66 -10.56 -0.52
N VAL A 122 -6.98 -10.67 -0.52
CA VAL A 122 -7.78 -10.90 -1.74
C VAL A 122 -7.84 -9.67 -2.65
N HIS A 123 -7.90 -8.46 -2.08
CA HIS A 123 -8.08 -7.21 -2.82
C HIS A 123 -6.97 -6.21 -2.46
N HIS A 124 -5.82 -6.33 -3.11
CA HIS A 124 -4.63 -5.54 -2.77
C HIS A 124 -4.00 -4.79 -3.95
N SER A 125 -4.38 -5.11 -5.19
CA SER A 125 -3.75 -4.57 -6.41
C SER A 125 -4.78 -4.16 -7.45
N GLN A 126 -4.57 -3.00 -8.07
CA GLN A 126 -5.30 -2.48 -9.22
C GLN A 126 -4.35 -1.96 -10.30
N TYR A 127 -3.22 -1.38 -9.88
CA TYR A 127 -2.16 -0.83 -10.72
C TYR A 127 -0.81 -1.17 -10.07
N SER A 128 0.30 -1.13 -10.81
CA SER A 128 1.60 -1.04 -10.15
C SER A 128 1.68 0.27 -9.37
N VAL A 129 2.35 0.26 -8.22
CA VAL A 129 2.56 1.47 -7.41
C VAL A 129 3.30 2.54 -8.22
N PHE A 130 4.26 2.11 -9.03
CA PHE A 130 4.97 2.96 -9.97
C PHE A 130 3.98 3.68 -10.88
N ASN A 131 3.14 2.96 -11.64
CA ASN A 131 2.22 3.58 -12.59
C ASN A 131 1.15 4.43 -11.91
N ALA A 132 0.70 4.05 -10.70
CA ALA A 132 -0.26 4.83 -9.94
C ALA A 132 0.29 6.21 -9.55
N LEU A 133 1.53 6.27 -9.07
CA LEU A 133 2.17 7.52 -8.66
C LEU A 133 2.68 8.32 -9.87
N TYR A 134 3.23 7.64 -10.87
CA TYR A 134 3.62 8.22 -12.15
C TYR A 134 2.44 8.95 -12.81
N SER A 135 1.28 8.28 -12.91
CA SER A 135 0.04 8.90 -13.42
C SER A 135 -0.38 10.14 -12.62
N GLN A 136 -0.26 10.12 -11.29
CA GLN A 136 -0.58 11.28 -10.46
C GLN A 136 0.38 12.47 -10.69
N ILE A 137 1.66 12.22 -10.97
CA ILE A 137 2.63 13.29 -11.25
C ILE A 137 2.25 14.05 -12.53
N HIS A 138 1.84 13.31 -13.58
CA HIS A 138 1.49 13.87 -14.87
C HIS A 138 0.07 14.47 -14.92
N GLU A 139 -0.92 13.76 -14.40
CA GLU A 139 -2.33 14.10 -14.60
C GLU A 139 -2.92 14.96 -13.47
N MET A 140 -2.21 15.11 -12.34
CA MET A 140 -2.76 15.77 -11.15
C MET A 140 -1.80 16.84 -10.58
N PRO A 141 -1.75 18.05 -11.18
CA PRO A 141 -0.80 19.10 -10.78
C PRO A 141 -0.79 19.43 -9.27
N ARG A 142 -1.97 19.41 -8.62
CA ARG A 142 -2.09 19.66 -7.16
C ARG A 142 -1.49 18.55 -6.29
N ARG A 143 -1.41 17.31 -6.81
CA ARG A 143 -0.82 16.15 -6.11
C ARG A 143 0.60 15.83 -6.57
N SER A 144 1.05 16.41 -7.68
CA SER A 144 2.33 16.08 -8.33
C SER A 144 3.53 16.12 -7.36
N LYS A 145 3.64 17.15 -6.52
CA LYS A 145 4.69 17.24 -5.48
C LYS A 145 4.64 16.10 -4.46
N TRP A 146 3.44 15.71 -4.02
CA TRP A 146 3.25 14.60 -3.08
C TRP A 146 3.57 13.26 -3.77
N ALA A 147 3.03 13.04 -4.96
CA ALA A 147 3.25 11.81 -5.72
C ALA A 147 4.74 11.61 -6.10
N THR A 148 5.45 12.70 -6.42
CA THR A 148 6.91 12.70 -6.63
C THR A 148 7.63 12.19 -5.38
N LYS A 149 7.29 12.72 -4.19
CA LYS A 149 7.88 12.27 -2.93
C LYS A 149 7.62 10.78 -2.71
N GLU A 150 6.37 10.34 -2.86
CA GLU A 150 6.03 8.95 -2.60
C GLU A 150 6.65 7.99 -3.64
N LEU A 151 6.78 8.39 -4.92
CA LEU A 151 7.46 7.58 -5.93
C LEU A 151 8.96 7.46 -5.64
N ALA A 152 9.59 8.54 -5.17
CA ALA A 152 10.98 8.48 -4.71
C ALA A 152 11.15 7.52 -3.52
N GLU A 153 10.28 7.59 -2.51
CA GLU A 153 10.31 6.66 -1.36
C GLU A 153 10.06 5.21 -1.79
N PHE A 154 9.17 4.99 -2.75
CA PHE A 154 8.90 3.66 -3.32
C PHE A 154 10.13 3.08 -4.03
N LEU A 155 10.82 3.88 -4.86
CA LEU A 155 12.04 3.44 -5.54
C LEU A 155 13.18 3.16 -4.56
N LYS A 156 13.35 3.97 -3.51
CA LYS A 156 14.32 3.72 -2.45
C LYS A 156 14.06 2.39 -1.75
N TYR A 157 12.79 2.11 -1.45
CA TYR A 157 12.38 0.83 -0.89
C TYR A 157 12.69 -0.33 -1.83
N CYS A 158 12.27 -0.26 -3.10
CA CYS A 158 12.53 -1.33 -4.07
C CYS A 158 14.03 -1.59 -4.25
N TYR A 159 14.84 -0.53 -4.30
CA TYR A 159 16.30 -0.65 -4.39
C TYR A 159 16.89 -1.36 -3.16
N LYS A 160 16.54 -0.88 -1.96
CA LYS A 160 17.08 -1.42 -0.70
C LYS A 160 16.72 -2.90 -0.51
N ASP A 161 15.48 -3.25 -0.84
CA ASP A 161 14.93 -4.59 -0.61
C ASP A 161 15.03 -5.47 -1.88
N LYS A 162 15.71 -5.00 -2.93
CA LYS A 162 16.00 -5.70 -4.20
C LYS A 162 14.75 -6.22 -4.92
N LEU A 163 13.73 -5.38 -4.99
CA LEU A 163 12.42 -5.69 -5.58
C LEU A 163 12.28 -5.05 -6.96
N ASP A 164 11.49 -5.69 -7.82
CA ASP A 164 11.09 -5.12 -9.11
C ASP A 164 10.08 -3.97 -8.89
N THR A 165 10.43 -2.79 -9.38
CA THR A 165 9.63 -1.57 -9.28
C THR A 165 8.27 -1.67 -9.97
N GLN A 166 8.10 -2.60 -10.91
CA GLN A 166 6.87 -2.75 -11.69
C GLN A 166 5.91 -3.82 -11.16
N GLU A 167 6.38 -4.71 -10.27
CA GLU A 167 5.61 -5.87 -9.80
C GLU A 167 4.87 -5.62 -8.48
N ILE A 168 5.18 -4.52 -7.78
CA ILE A 168 4.47 -4.18 -6.55
C ILE A 168 3.14 -3.50 -6.93
N GLY A 169 2.07 -4.25 -6.76
CA GLY A 169 0.69 -3.81 -6.94
C GLY A 169 0.13 -3.01 -5.77
N GLY A 170 -0.67 -2.00 -6.11
CA GLY A 170 -1.37 -1.13 -5.16
C GLY A 170 -2.66 -0.52 -5.71
N SER A 171 -3.24 0.35 -4.91
CA SER A 171 -4.43 1.14 -5.22
C SER A 171 -4.11 2.30 -6.17
N TYR A 172 -5.16 2.90 -6.74
CA TYR A 172 -5.04 4.11 -7.56
C TYR A 172 -4.35 5.29 -6.83
N ALA A 173 -4.35 5.30 -5.50
CA ALA A 173 -3.75 6.35 -4.70
C ALA A 173 -2.26 6.12 -4.39
N GLY A 174 -1.73 4.93 -4.71
CA GLY A 174 -0.35 4.53 -4.41
C GLY A 174 -0.20 3.80 -3.06
N ALA A 175 -1.27 3.58 -2.32
CA ALA A 175 -1.26 2.69 -1.16
C ALA A 175 -1.15 1.22 -1.62
N PHE A 176 -0.31 0.40 -1.00
CA PHE A 176 0.07 -0.90 -1.55
C PHE A 176 0.28 -2.00 -0.50
N GLY A 177 0.45 -3.23 -0.99
CA GLY A 177 0.59 -4.40 -0.14
C GLY A 177 -0.71 -4.80 0.54
N PHE A 178 -0.65 -5.84 1.36
CA PHE A 178 -1.81 -6.27 2.14
C PHE A 178 -2.18 -5.30 3.27
N GLY A 179 -1.25 -4.44 3.69
CA GLY A 179 -1.49 -3.39 4.68
C GLY A 179 -1.92 -2.03 4.09
N GLN A 180 -1.95 -1.88 2.76
CA GLN A 180 -2.27 -0.62 2.05
C GLN A 180 -1.48 0.60 2.60
N PHE A 181 -0.17 0.43 2.81
CA PHE A 181 0.70 1.53 3.22
C PHE A 181 0.98 2.44 2.02
N ILE A 182 1.09 3.75 2.25
CA ILE A 182 1.76 4.64 1.28
C ILE A 182 3.29 4.44 1.38
N PRO A 183 4.06 4.69 0.31
CA PRO A 183 5.51 4.44 0.27
C PRO A 183 6.31 5.01 1.44
N SER A 184 6.14 6.29 1.77
CA SER A 184 6.86 6.89 2.91
C SER A 184 6.50 6.24 4.25
N SER A 185 5.24 5.84 4.42
CA SER A 185 4.80 5.10 5.62
C SER A 185 5.39 3.69 5.62
N PHE A 186 5.43 3.01 4.48
CA PHE A 186 6.08 1.70 4.38
C PHE A 186 7.55 1.81 4.73
N THR A 187 8.31 2.75 4.14
CA THR A 187 9.73 2.97 4.46
C THR A 187 9.97 3.16 5.96
N TYR A 188 9.10 3.90 6.64
CA TYR A 188 9.28 4.26 8.05
C TYR A 188 8.77 3.18 9.04
N TYR A 189 7.65 2.52 8.73
CA TYR A 189 6.97 1.63 9.68
C TYR A 189 7.07 0.14 9.34
N SER A 190 7.44 -0.22 8.11
CA SER A 190 7.56 -1.63 7.73
C SER A 190 8.68 -2.33 8.48
N VAL A 191 8.46 -3.61 8.78
CA VAL A 191 9.42 -4.48 9.46
C VAL A 191 9.54 -5.78 8.70
N ASP A 192 10.76 -6.30 8.65
CA ASP A 192 11.06 -7.67 8.25
C ASP A 192 10.85 -8.52 9.51
N PHE A 193 9.65 -9.08 9.65
CA PHE A 193 9.25 -9.78 10.86
C PHE A 193 9.71 -11.24 10.83
N ASN A 194 9.82 -11.84 9.65
CA ASN A 194 10.34 -13.20 9.48
C ASN A 194 11.88 -13.27 9.40
N GLU A 195 12.56 -12.12 9.39
CA GLU A 195 14.01 -11.95 9.41
C GLU A 195 14.70 -12.56 8.17
N ASN A 196 14.03 -12.53 7.02
CA ASN A 196 14.57 -13.06 5.76
C ASN A 196 15.41 -12.05 4.95
N GLY A 197 15.55 -10.82 5.46
CA GLY A 197 16.32 -9.73 4.87
C GLY A 197 15.54 -8.82 3.93
N VAL A 198 14.23 -9.05 3.74
CA VAL A 198 13.36 -8.31 2.82
C VAL A 198 12.08 -7.92 3.56
N ARG A 199 11.60 -6.68 3.43
CA ARG A 199 10.30 -6.29 3.98
C ARG A 199 9.24 -6.54 2.92
N GLU A 200 8.63 -7.71 2.97
CA GLU A 200 7.72 -8.19 1.94
C GLU A 200 6.29 -7.63 2.13
N PRO A 201 5.71 -6.89 1.15
CA PRO A 201 4.43 -6.22 1.31
C PRO A 201 3.23 -7.18 1.21
N TYR A 202 3.48 -8.44 0.88
CA TYR A 202 2.51 -9.52 0.72
C TYR A 202 2.77 -10.73 1.64
N SER A 203 3.84 -10.69 2.44
CA SER A 203 4.15 -11.74 3.42
C SER A 203 3.40 -11.46 4.71
N TRP A 204 2.55 -12.38 5.16
CA TRP A 204 1.77 -12.15 6.38
C TRP A 204 2.61 -11.84 7.63
N PRO A 205 3.78 -12.47 7.85
CA PRO A 205 4.68 -12.06 8.93
C PRO A 205 4.97 -10.56 8.92
N ASP A 206 5.46 -10.05 7.79
CA ASP A 206 5.89 -8.67 7.66
C ASP A 206 4.71 -7.71 7.66
N VAL A 207 3.61 -8.07 7.01
CA VAL A 207 2.39 -7.26 6.98
C VAL A 207 1.82 -7.08 8.38
N LEU A 208 1.63 -8.18 9.12
CA LEU A 208 1.05 -8.11 10.47
C LEU A 208 2.02 -7.43 11.45
N GLY A 209 3.33 -7.70 11.33
CA GLY A 209 4.38 -7.00 12.08
C GLY A 209 4.37 -5.50 11.81
N SER A 210 4.25 -5.09 10.54
CA SER A 210 4.24 -3.69 10.11
C SER A 210 2.99 -2.96 10.56
N ILE A 211 1.82 -3.60 10.51
CA ILE A 211 0.57 -3.03 11.08
C ILE A 211 0.75 -2.79 12.59
N ALA A 212 1.25 -3.77 13.33
CA ALA A 212 1.45 -3.64 14.77
C ALA A 212 2.50 -2.56 15.11
N ASN A 213 3.60 -2.52 14.38
CA ASN A 213 4.64 -1.49 14.52
C ASN A 213 4.08 -0.08 14.24
N TYR A 214 3.31 0.07 13.15
CA TYR A 214 2.66 1.33 12.81
C TYR A 214 1.78 1.84 13.95
N LEU A 215 0.91 0.97 14.51
CA LEU A 215 0.04 1.36 15.62
C LEU A 215 0.84 1.83 16.84
N ARG A 216 1.90 1.10 17.22
CA ARG A 216 2.75 1.45 18.36
C ARG A 216 3.47 2.78 18.17
N MET A 217 4.02 3.00 16.97
CA MET A 217 4.69 4.25 16.63
C MET A 217 3.72 5.44 16.51
N ASN A 218 2.43 5.17 16.28
CA ASN A 218 1.37 6.19 16.25
C ASN A 218 0.55 6.26 17.55
N GLY A 219 1.15 5.85 18.67
CA GLY A 219 0.65 6.17 20.00
C GLY A 219 -0.21 5.11 20.68
N TYR A 220 -0.48 3.96 20.04
CA TYR A 220 -1.07 2.80 20.73
C TYR A 220 -0.15 2.44 21.88
N LYS A 221 -0.58 2.49 23.15
CA LYS A 221 0.24 2.16 24.32
C LYS A 221 0.31 0.64 24.54
N ALA A 222 1.45 0.16 25.00
CA ALA A 222 1.67 -1.27 25.24
C ALA A 222 0.56 -1.86 26.13
N ASN A 223 -0.09 -2.94 25.65
CA ASN A 223 -1.20 -3.61 26.33
C ASN A 223 -2.37 -2.69 26.70
N SER A 224 -2.55 -1.58 25.98
CA SER A 224 -3.71 -0.71 26.20
C SER A 224 -5.01 -1.45 25.91
N ALA A 225 -6.03 -1.08 26.69
CA ALA A 225 -7.42 -1.45 26.49
C ALA A 225 -8.32 -0.19 26.40
N ASP A 226 -7.73 0.99 26.18
CA ASP A 226 -8.49 2.25 26.05
C ASP A 226 -9.00 2.44 24.61
N TYR A 227 -10.09 1.74 24.30
CA TYR A 227 -10.83 1.82 23.03
C TYR A 227 -11.76 3.05 22.96
N GLY A 228 -11.77 3.91 23.98
CA GLY A 228 -12.64 5.09 24.01
C GLY A 228 -12.33 6.04 22.85
N LYS A 229 -13.29 6.88 22.44
CA LYS A 229 -13.11 7.85 21.34
C LYS A 229 -11.92 8.82 21.54
N LYS A 230 -11.51 9.05 22.79
CA LYS A 230 -10.35 9.86 23.15
C LYS A 230 -9.12 9.03 23.56
N GLY A 231 -9.28 7.70 23.59
CA GLY A 231 -8.27 6.74 23.97
C GLY A 231 -7.15 6.61 22.95
N ASP A 232 -6.07 5.98 23.37
CA ASP A 232 -4.87 5.85 22.54
C ASP A 232 -5.10 4.90 21.35
N ILE A 233 -5.91 3.84 21.53
CA ILE A 233 -6.21 2.89 20.45
C ILE A 233 -6.97 3.61 19.32
N TYR A 234 -7.97 4.42 19.66
CA TYR A 234 -8.73 5.19 18.66
C TYR A 234 -7.81 6.12 17.86
N LYS A 235 -6.92 6.83 18.55
CA LYS A 235 -5.95 7.75 17.90
C LYS A 235 -4.97 7.02 16.99
N ALA A 236 -4.46 5.86 17.42
CA ALA A 236 -3.53 5.07 16.63
C ALA A 236 -4.19 4.51 15.35
N VAL A 237 -5.44 4.05 15.44
CA VAL A 237 -6.20 3.59 14.27
C VAL A 237 -6.58 4.78 13.37
N TYR A 238 -6.89 5.94 13.94
CA TYR A 238 -7.16 7.17 13.17
C TYR A 238 -5.93 7.63 12.39
N ALA A 239 -4.71 7.46 12.92
CA ALA A 239 -3.49 7.77 12.17
C ALA A 239 -3.37 6.92 10.90
N TYR A 240 -3.79 5.64 10.97
CA TYR A 240 -3.79 4.71 9.84
C TYR A 240 -4.67 5.20 8.68
N ASN A 241 -5.87 5.68 9.01
CA ASN A 241 -6.76 6.36 8.07
C ASN A 241 -7.56 7.44 8.82
N HIS A 242 -7.37 8.70 8.43
CA HIS A 242 -7.85 9.91 9.10
C HIS A 242 -9.37 10.14 8.91
N ALA A 243 -10.18 9.13 9.21
CA ALA A 243 -11.62 9.15 9.12
C ALA A 243 -12.26 8.45 10.33
N ASP A 244 -13.12 9.15 11.08
CA ASP A 244 -13.83 8.56 12.22
C ASP A 244 -14.64 7.32 11.83
N ASN A 245 -15.27 7.34 10.66
CA ASN A 245 -16.00 6.21 10.11
C ASN A 245 -15.12 4.96 9.96
N TYR A 246 -13.86 5.12 9.55
CA TYR A 246 -12.91 4.03 9.44
C TYR A 246 -12.60 3.46 10.83
N VAL A 247 -12.27 4.32 11.79
CA VAL A 247 -11.96 3.89 13.17
C VAL A 247 -13.12 3.14 13.79
N MET A 248 -14.33 3.70 13.72
CA MET A 248 -15.54 3.04 14.25
C MET A 248 -15.78 1.67 13.60
N ALA A 249 -15.57 1.53 12.29
CA ALA A 249 -15.71 0.24 11.61
C ALA A 249 -14.66 -0.78 12.05
N VAL A 250 -13.39 -0.37 12.19
CA VAL A 250 -12.30 -1.23 12.70
C VAL A 250 -12.59 -1.68 14.13
N LEU A 251 -12.97 -0.77 15.03
CA LEU A 251 -13.22 -1.13 16.43
C LEU A 251 -14.44 -2.06 16.55
N GLU A 252 -15.53 -1.79 15.82
CA GLU A 252 -16.70 -2.65 15.86
C GLU A 252 -16.41 -4.05 15.27
N LEU A 253 -15.69 -4.14 14.16
CA LEU A 253 -15.27 -5.42 13.58
C LEU A 253 -14.34 -6.19 14.51
N THR A 254 -13.43 -5.50 15.20
CA THR A 254 -12.50 -6.10 16.17
C THR A 254 -13.25 -6.88 17.24
N GLU A 255 -14.26 -6.26 17.87
CA GLU A 255 -15.08 -6.93 18.89
C GLU A 255 -15.89 -8.09 18.30
N LYS A 256 -16.50 -7.91 17.12
CA LYS A 256 -17.30 -8.98 16.50
C LYS A 256 -16.46 -10.18 16.09
N ILE A 257 -15.23 -9.97 15.60
CA ILE A 257 -14.31 -11.05 15.28
C ILE A 257 -13.87 -11.75 16.57
N ARG A 258 -13.56 -11.00 17.63
CA ARG A 258 -13.21 -11.52 18.95
C ARG A 258 -14.32 -12.42 19.50
N GLU A 259 -15.56 -11.93 19.53
CA GLU A 259 -16.74 -12.71 19.94
C GLU A 259 -16.88 -14.00 19.13
N ARG A 260 -16.75 -13.92 17.80
CA ARG A 260 -16.86 -15.08 16.91
C ARG A 260 -15.77 -16.13 17.16
N VAL A 261 -14.57 -15.70 17.53
CA VAL A 261 -13.46 -16.59 17.84
C VAL A 261 -13.66 -17.24 19.21
N SER A 262 -14.17 -16.50 20.20
CA SER A 262 -14.37 -16.96 21.58
C SER A 262 -15.63 -17.80 21.79
N ALA A 263 -16.64 -17.68 20.93
CA ALA A 263 -17.91 -18.41 21.04
C ALA A 263 -17.84 -19.90 20.59
N LYS A 264 -16.64 -20.46 20.42
CA LYS A 264 -16.39 -21.86 20.04
C LYS A 264 -15.27 -22.44 20.87
#